data_AF-W6NCD1-F1
#
_entry.id   AF-W6NCD1-F1
#
_cell.length_a   1.000
_cell.length_b   1.000
_cell.length_c   1.000
_cell.angle_alpha   90.00
_cell.angle_beta   90.00
_cell.angle_gamma   90.00
#
_symmetry.space_group_name_H-M   'P 1'
#
loop_
_entity.id
_entity.type
_entity.pdbx_description
1 polymer ?
#
loop_
_entity_poly.entity_id
_entity_poly.type
_entity_poly.pdbx_seq_one_letter_code
_entity_poly.pdbx_strand_id
1 'polypeptide(L)'
;MDEFISNIRAKYHNRKWWTARLMDQASEQAKIDKDTLAKIIAGTVGVICAVTKQARVCCNSILIAMPLIFTFGYPEESASRDDMVIYWSLFGILTICDKSLEKIPLYYDLKLLLALLLFVEPFRLIDKIRDLLQGKTKQESRIFNEKEMDTLRKSTGSPRPEKP
;
A
#
# COMPACT_ATOMS: atom_id res chain seq x y z
N MET A 1 12.64 7.76 13.79
CA MET A 1 12.71 8.55 12.53
C MET A 1 13.94 8.15 11.73
N ASP A 2 15.08 7.94 12.39
CA ASP A 2 16.35 7.55 11.76
C ASP A 2 16.29 6.19 11.05
N GLU A 3 15.59 5.21 11.61
CA GLU A 3 15.41 3.88 11.00
C GLU A 3 14.63 3.95 9.67
N PHE A 4 13.58 4.77 9.61
CA PHE A 4 12.81 5.04 8.39
C PHE A 4 13.68 5.67 7.30
N ILE A 5 14.48 6.69 7.67
CA ILE A 5 15.39 7.36 6.75
C ILE A 5 16.47 6.39 6.26
N SER A 6 17.00 5.54 7.15
CA SER A 6 17.98 4.51 6.82
C SER A 6 17.41 3.48 5.83
N ASN A 7 16.17 3.03 6.03
CA ASN A 7 15.50 2.11 5.12
C ASN A 7 15.24 2.72 3.73
N ILE A 8 14.83 3.99 3.67
CA ILE A 8 14.71 4.70 2.39
C ILE A 8 16.08 4.82 1.72
N ARG A 9 17.12 5.19 2.48
CA ARG A 9 18.51 5.26 2.01
C ARG A 9 18.98 3.95 1.40
N ALA A 10 18.68 2.84 2.06
CA ALA A 10 19.00 1.51 1.55
C ALA A 10 18.36 1.23 0.19
N LYS A 11 17.13 1.72 -0.08
CA LYS A 11 16.45 1.50 -1.37
C LYS A 11 17.08 2.24 -2.56
N TYR A 12 17.81 3.32 -2.35
CA TYR A 12 18.49 4.04 -3.44
C TYR A 12 20.02 3.96 -3.41
N HIS A 13 20.61 3.36 -2.36
CA HIS A 13 22.05 3.07 -2.30
C HIS A 13 22.39 1.59 -2.58
N ASN A 14 21.52 0.65 -2.23
CA ASN A 14 21.81 -0.77 -2.41
C ASN A 14 21.39 -1.22 -3.82
N ARG A 15 22.40 -1.58 -4.64
CA ARG A 15 22.21 -2.07 -6.02
C ARG A 15 21.28 -3.29 -6.17
N LYS A 16 20.96 -3.96 -5.06
CA LYS A 16 19.90 -4.98 -5.02
C LYS A 16 18.57 -4.43 -5.57
N TRP A 17 18.26 -3.16 -5.32
CA TRP A 17 17.02 -2.52 -5.76
C TRP A 17 17.17 -1.82 -7.10
N TRP A 18 16.14 -1.91 -7.94
CA TRP A 18 16.09 -1.21 -9.22
C TRP A 18 16.24 0.31 -9.06
N THR A 19 15.62 0.88 -8.04
CA THR A 19 15.70 2.31 -7.74
C THR A 19 17.13 2.78 -7.53
N ALA A 20 17.99 1.97 -6.89
CA ALA A 20 19.41 2.29 -6.76
C ALA A 20 20.15 2.24 -8.10
N ARG A 21 19.83 1.26 -8.97
CA ARG A 21 20.41 1.17 -10.32
C ARG A 21 20.02 2.36 -11.20
N LEU A 22 18.77 2.80 -11.12
CA LEU A 22 18.30 4.00 -11.82
C LEU A 22 19.00 5.25 -11.29
N MET A 23 19.15 5.36 -9.96
CA MET A 23 19.85 6.49 -9.34
C MET A 23 21.34 6.50 -9.66
N ASP A 24 21.99 5.34 -9.80
CA ASP A 24 23.38 5.24 -10.28
C ASP A 24 23.51 5.86 -11.68
N GLN A 25 22.66 5.45 -12.63
CA GLN A 25 22.68 5.96 -14.00
C GLN A 25 22.39 7.47 -14.06
N ALA A 26 21.39 7.93 -13.31
CA ALA A 26 21.02 9.34 -13.28
C ALA A 26 22.08 10.21 -12.57
N SER A 27 22.72 9.68 -11.51
CA SER A 27 23.82 10.34 -10.79
C SER A 27 25.07 10.47 -11.67
N GLU A 28 25.43 9.42 -12.42
CA GLU A 28 26.55 9.45 -13.37
C GLU A 28 26.31 10.45 -14.52
N GLN A 29 25.10 10.51 -15.06
CA GLN A 29 24.73 11.47 -16.10
C GLN A 29 24.72 12.92 -15.60
N ALA A 30 24.16 13.13 -14.41
CA ALA A 30 24.04 14.46 -13.82
C ALA A 30 25.34 14.95 -13.16
N LYS A 31 26.30 14.05 -12.88
CA LYS A 31 27.50 14.28 -12.05
C LYS A 31 27.18 14.85 -10.67
N ILE A 32 26.07 14.42 -10.08
CA ILE A 32 25.58 14.86 -8.77
C ILE A 32 25.49 13.65 -7.84
N ASP A 33 25.81 13.84 -6.56
CA ASP A 33 25.67 12.81 -5.53
C ASP A 33 24.23 12.27 -5.41
N LYS A 34 24.09 10.99 -5.10
CA LYS A 34 22.81 10.28 -5.04
C LYS A 34 21.86 10.84 -3.98
N ASP A 35 22.37 11.24 -2.81
CA ASP A 35 21.52 11.86 -1.77
C ASP A 35 20.97 13.21 -2.26
N THR A 36 21.80 13.99 -2.94
CA THR A 36 21.38 15.29 -3.51
C THR A 36 20.37 15.10 -4.62
N LEU A 37 20.61 14.14 -5.52
CA LEU A 37 19.68 13.83 -6.61
C LEU A 37 18.33 13.33 -6.09
N ALA A 38 18.32 12.43 -5.11
CA ALA A 38 17.10 11.94 -4.49
C ALA A 38 16.30 13.09 -3.83
N LYS A 39 16.98 14.01 -3.14
CA LYS A 39 16.35 15.21 -2.56
C LYS A 39 15.78 16.15 -3.63
N ILE A 40 16.48 16.33 -4.76
CA ILE A 40 15.98 17.13 -5.88
C ILE A 40 14.72 16.49 -6.44
N ILE A 41 14.72 15.19 -6.74
CA ILE A 41 13.54 14.49 -7.27
C ILE A 41 12.38 14.58 -6.30
N ALA A 42 12.60 14.28 -5.01
CA ALA A 42 11.56 14.36 -3.99
C ALA A 42 11.02 15.80 -3.84
N GLY A 43 11.90 16.79 -3.84
CA GLY A 43 11.53 18.21 -3.78
C GLY A 43 10.73 18.66 -5.00
N THR A 44 11.16 18.28 -6.21
CA THR A 44 10.45 18.61 -7.45
C THR A 44 9.08 17.96 -7.49
N VAL A 45 8.96 16.67 -7.17
CA VAL A 45 7.66 15.98 -7.09
C VAL A 45 6.76 16.66 -6.05
N GLY A 46 7.28 16.98 -4.86
CA GLY A 46 6.52 17.67 -3.83
C GLY A 46 6.05 19.06 -4.26
N VAL A 47 6.89 19.86 -4.91
CA VAL A 47 6.50 21.19 -5.42
C VAL A 47 5.45 21.07 -6.52
N ILE A 48 5.60 20.11 -7.44
CA ILE A 48 4.62 19.87 -8.50
C ILE A 48 3.28 19.47 -7.88
N CYS A 49 3.28 18.56 -6.91
CA CYS A 49 2.07 18.11 -6.22
C CYS A 49 1.42 19.21 -5.35
N ALA A 50 2.19 20.13 -4.79
CA ALA A 50 1.69 21.20 -3.95
C ALA A 50 1.12 22.40 -4.74
N VAL A 51 1.73 22.76 -5.88
CA VAL A 51 1.48 24.05 -6.55
C VAL A 51 0.73 23.90 -7.88
N THR A 52 0.87 22.76 -8.57
CA THR A 52 0.31 22.64 -9.93
C THR A 52 -1.14 22.14 -9.92
N LYS A 53 -1.96 22.69 -10.83
CA LYS A 53 -3.32 22.18 -11.10
C LYS A 53 -3.34 20.76 -11.68
N GLN A 54 -2.18 20.24 -12.08
CA GLN A 54 -2.00 18.88 -12.59
C GLN A 54 -1.50 17.90 -11.51
N ALA A 55 -1.42 18.33 -10.25
CA ALA A 55 -0.98 17.52 -9.11
C ALA A 55 -1.70 16.16 -9.05
N ARG A 56 -3.01 16.16 -9.33
CA ARG A 56 -3.82 14.93 -9.42
C ARG A 56 -3.27 13.93 -10.43
N VAL A 57 -3.01 14.40 -11.65
CA VAL A 57 -2.53 13.54 -12.74
C VAL A 57 -1.14 13.03 -12.40
N CYS A 58 -0.23 13.92 -11.98
CA CYS A 58 1.13 13.55 -11.61
C CYS A 58 1.16 12.51 -10.48
N CYS A 59 0.45 12.76 -9.38
CA CYS A 59 0.36 11.87 -8.22
C CYS A 59 -0.21 10.50 -8.61
N ASN A 60 -1.34 10.46 -9.30
CA ASN A 60 -1.97 9.19 -9.70
C ASN A 60 -1.13 8.43 -10.73
N SER A 61 -0.46 9.13 -11.65
CA SER A 61 0.46 8.49 -12.60
C SER A 61 1.65 7.85 -11.88
N ILE A 62 2.26 8.51 -10.89
CA ILE A 62 3.36 7.93 -10.10
C ILE A 62 2.87 6.68 -9.34
N LEU A 63 1.70 6.78 -8.71
CA LEU A 63 1.09 5.68 -7.96
C LEU A 63 0.69 4.49 -8.85
N ILE A 64 0.40 4.70 -10.12
CA ILE A 64 0.14 3.59 -11.05
C ILE A 64 1.45 3.04 -11.62
N ALA A 65 2.35 3.92 -12.05
CA ALA A 65 3.59 3.53 -12.74
C ALA A 65 4.51 2.72 -11.83
N MET A 66 4.67 3.12 -10.56
CA MET A 66 5.58 2.44 -9.64
C MET A 66 5.23 0.95 -9.43
N PRO A 67 4.00 0.58 -8.99
CA PRO A 67 3.59 -0.81 -8.90
C PRO A 67 3.69 -1.60 -10.21
N LEU A 68 3.42 -0.97 -11.35
CA LEU A 68 3.54 -1.63 -12.65
C LEU A 68 5.00 -1.94 -13.00
N ILE A 69 5.93 -1.01 -12.73
CA ILE A 69 7.37 -1.24 -12.91
C ILE A 69 7.82 -2.40 -12.02
N PHE A 70 7.40 -2.44 -10.76
CA PHE A 70 7.71 -3.57 -9.88
C PHE A 70 7.08 -4.88 -10.35
N THR A 71 5.85 -4.85 -10.86
CA THR A 71 5.13 -6.07 -11.28
C THR A 71 5.69 -6.67 -12.57
N PHE A 72 6.02 -5.83 -13.56
CA PHE A 72 6.43 -6.28 -14.90
C PHE A 72 7.95 -6.20 -15.14
N GLY A 73 8.61 -5.18 -14.60
CA GLY A 73 10.04 -4.96 -14.80
C GLY A 73 10.92 -5.70 -13.78
N TYR A 74 10.48 -5.77 -12.52
CA TYR A 74 11.26 -6.35 -11.41
C TYR A 74 10.38 -7.22 -10.51
N PRO A 75 9.81 -8.32 -11.02
CA PRO A 75 8.85 -9.15 -10.27
C PRO A 75 9.45 -9.72 -8.98
N GLU A 76 10.76 -9.95 -8.92
CA GLU A 76 11.48 -10.38 -7.71
C GLU A 76 11.50 -9.32 -6.59
N GLU A 77 11.36 -8.05 -6.94
CA GLU A 77 11.29 -6.92 -6.01
C GLU A 77 9.83 -6.51 -5.71
N SER A 78 8.85 -7.16 -6.36
CA SER A 78 7.43 -6.84 -6.19
C SER A 78 6.89 -7.31 -4.83
N ALA A 79 5.94 -6.55 -4.29
CA ALA A 79 5.22 -6.97 -3.08
C ALA A 79 4.36 -8.20 -3.37
N SER A 80 3.98 -8.93 -2.32
CA SER A 80 3.13 -10.11 -2.45
C SER A 80 1.78 -9.77 -3.13
N ARG A 81 1.12 -10.76 -3.73
CA ARG A 81 -0.19 -10.53 -4.38
C ARG A 81 -1.22 -9.95 -3.41
N ASP A 82 -1.25 -10.42 -2.17
CA ASP A 82 -2.17 -9.94 -1.13
C ASP A 82 -1.89 -8.46 -0.79
N ASP A 83 -0.62 -8.07 -0.72
CA ASP A 83 -0.22 -6.68 -0.54
C ASP A 83 -0.67 -5.80 -1.70
N MET A 84 -0.46 -6.27 -2.92
CA MET A 84 -0.88 -5.54 -4.12
C MET A 84 -2.40 -5.37 -4.16
N VAL A 85 -3.18 -6.36 -3.73
CA VAL A 85 -4.65 -6.24 -3.63
C VAL A 85 -5.04 -5.16 -2.62
N ILE A 86 -4.41 -5.13 -1.43
CA ILE A 86 -4.65 -4.09 -0.41
C ILE A 86 -4.29 -2.71 -0.98
N TYR A 87 -3.13 -2.60 -1.62
CA TYR A 87 -2.68 -1.37 -2.26
C TYR A 87 -3.66 -0.86 -3.31
N TRP A 88 -4.04 -1.70 -4.28
CA TRP A 88 -4.96 -1.32 -5.36
C TRP A 88 -6.35 -0.95 -4.82
N SER A 89 -6.81 -1.63 -3.77
CA SER A 89 -8.07 -1.29 -3.09
C SER A 89 -8.01 0.09 -2.44
N LEU A 90 -6.96 0.38 -1.66
CA LEU A 90 -6.76 1.69 -1.03
C LEU A 90 -6.57 2.79 -2.08
N PHE A 91 -5.76 2.54 -3.10
CA PHE A 91 -5.54 3.46 -4.20
C PHE A 91 -6.85 3.75 -4.94
N GLY A 92 -7.67 2.74 -5.22
CA GLY A 92 -8.98 2.90 -5.86
C GLY A 92 -9.91 3.78 -5.03
N ILE A 93 -10.04 3.50 -3.73
CA ILE A 93 -10.87 4.31 -2.81
C ILE A 93 -10.39 5.76 -2.77
N LEU A 94 -9.08 5.98 -2.58
CA LEU A 94 -8.51 7.33 -2.53
C LEU A 94 -8.73 8.07 -3.85
N THR A 95 -8.57 7.39 -4.98
CA THR A 95 -8.73 7.99 -6.31
C THR A 95 -10.18 8.37 -6.63
N ILE A 96 -11.16 7.58 -6.16
CA ILE A 96 -12.58 7.95 -6.24
C ILE A 96 -12.85 9.18 -5.35
N CYS A 97 -12.27 9.19 -4.15
CA CYS A 97 -12.40 10.28 -3.18
C CYS A 97 -11.57 11.53 -3.52
N ASP A 98 -10.70 11.51 -4.55
CA ASP A 98 -9.83 12.62 -4.94
C ASP A 98 -10.61 13.94 -5.04
N LYS A 99 -11.77 13.94 -5.70
CA LYS A 99 -12.59 15.17 -5.90
C LYS A 99 -13.09 15.78 -4.59
N SER A 100 -13.32 14.95 -3.58
CA SER A 100 -13.79 15.39 -2.27
C SER A 100 -12.64 15.85 -1.38
N LEU A 101 -11.48 15.21 -1.50
CA LEU A 101 -10.31 15.41 -0.64
C LEU A 101 -9.32 16.44 -1.17
N GLU A 102 -9.38 16.79 -2.46
CA GLU A 102 -8.58 17.86 -3.08
C GLU A 102 -8.78 19.23 -2.41
N LYS A 103 -9.87 19.42 -1.66
CA LYS A 103 -10.12 20.61 -0.84
C LYS A 103 -9.11 20.78 0.29
N ILE A 104 -8.42 19.71 0.69
CA ILE A 104 -7.40 19.73 1.74
C ILE A 104 -6.06 20.14 1.09
N PRO A 105 -5.38 21.19 1.60
CA PRO A 105 -4.08 21.58 1.08
C PRO A 105 -3.08 20.42 1.27
N LEU A 106 -2.20 20.20 0.29
CA LEU A 106 -1.19 19.13 0.29
C LEU A 106 -1.77 17.69 0.30
N TYR A 107 -3.05 17.52 -0.06
CA TYR A 107 -3.68 16.20 -0.11
C TYR A 107 -2.88 15.20 -0.96
N TYR A 108 -2.38 15.61 -2.13
CA TYR A 108 -1.63 14.72 -3.02
C TYR A 108 -0.25 14.32 -2.47
N ASP A 109 0.41 15.22 -1.72
CA ASP A 109 1.64 14.90 -1.01
C ASP A 109 1.38 13.91 0.13
N LEU A 110 0.29 14.10 0.87
CA LEU A 110 -0.16 13.16 1.90
C LEU A 110 -0.53 11.79 1.28
N LYS A 111 -1.14 11.78 0.10
CA LYS A 111 -1.48 10.55 -0.64
C LYS A 111 -0.20 9.79 -1.05
N LEU A 112 0.81 10.48 -1.57
CA LEU A 112 2.12 9.90 -1.89
C LEU A 112 2.83 9.40 -0.62
N LEU A 113 2.80 10.17 0.46
CA LEU A 113 3.40 9.79 1.74
C LEU A 113 2.72 8.53 2.31
N LEU A 114 1.39 8.46 2.25
CA LEU A 114 0.64 7.28 2.68
C LEU A 114 1.02 6.04 1.86
N ALA A 115 1.18 6.17 0.55
CA ALA A 115 1.63 5.08 -0.31
C ALA A 115 3.06 4.63 0.04
N LEU A 116 3.96 5.56 0.37
CA LEU A 116 5.30 5.23 0.87
C LEU A 116 5.24 4.48 2.20
N LEU A 117 4.45 4.96 3.16
CA LEU A 117 4.29 4.32 4.48
C LEU A 117 3.63 2.94 4.42
N LEU A 118 2.88 2.64 3.36
CA LEU A 118 2.29 1.33 3.14
C LEU A 118 3.37 0.24 3.00
N PHE A 119 4.46 0.56 2.29
CA PHE A 119 5.49 -0.41 1.89
C PHE A 119 6.88 -0.20 2.53
N VAL A 120 7.11 0.92 3.22
CA VAL A 120 8.40 1.24 3.83
C VAL A 120 8.38 0.89 5.32
N GLU A 121 9.40 0.15 5.75
CA GLU A 121 9.68 -0.12 7.17
C GLU A 121 10.13 1.16 7.88
N PRO A 122 9.74 1.39 9.14
CA PRO A 122 9.17 0.42 10.09
C PRO A 122 7.63 0.34 10.10
N PHE A 123 6.95 1.21 9.35
CA PHE A 123 5.50 1.33 9.49
C PHE A 123 4.73 0.17 8.88
N ARG A 124 5.17 -0.32 7.70
CA ARG A 124 4.54 -1.38 6.90
C ARG A 124 3.04 -1.50 7.18
N LEU A 125 2.31 -0.41 6.91
CA LEU A 125 0.89 -0.32 7.28
C LEU A 125 0.07 -1.44 6.64
N ILE A 126 0.58 -2.00 5.55
CA ILE A 126 0.01 -3.15 4.87
C ILE A 126 -0.12 -4.38 5.78
N ASP A 127 0.86 -4.65 6.65
CA ASP A 127 0.83 -5.79 7.56
C ASP A 127 -0.26 -5.57 8.61
N LYS A 128 -0.37 -4.36 9.16
CA LYS A 128 -1.45 -4.01 10.11
C LYS A 128 -2.83 -4.12 9.47
N ILE A 129 -2.98 -3.66 8.23
CA ILE A 129 -4.26 -3.74 7.50
C ILE A 129 -4.59 -5.21 7.21
N ARG A 130 -3.60 -6.00 6.80
CA ARG A 130 -3.75 -7.44 6.59
C ARG A 130 -4.18 -8.16 7.87
N ASP A 131 -3.54 -7.86 8.99
CA ASP A 131 -3.86 -8.46 10.29
C ASP A 131 -5.30 -8.12 10.71
N LEU A 132 -5.74 -6.87 10.52
CA LEU A 132 -7.11 -6.45 10.79
C LEU A 132 -8.13 -7.16 9.88
N LEU A 133 -7.80 -7.37 8.61
CA LEU A 133 -8.67 -8.08 7.67
C LEU A 133 -8.78 -9.57 8.02
N GLN A 134 -7.65 -10.24 8.25
CA GLN A 134 -7.62 -11.66 8.59
C GLN A 134 -8.25 -11.95 9.96
N GLY A 135 -8.06 -11.05 10.94
CA GLY A 135 -8.69 -11.13 12.24
C GLY A 135 -10.22 -11.10 12.14
N LYS A 136 -10.77 -10.22 11.31
CA LYS A 136 -12.21 -10.16 11.04
C LYS A 136 -12.73 -11.41 10.33
N THR A 137 -12.03 -11.91 9.30
CA THR A 137 -12.45 -13.12 8.57
C THR A 137 -12.46 -14.36 9.47
N LYS A 138 -11.47 -14.52 10.36
CA LYS A 138 -11.46 -15.62 11.36
C LYS A 138 -12.58 -15.50 12.38
N GLN A 139 -12.96 -14.28 12.76
CA GLN A 139 -14.07 -14.05 13.68
C GLN A 139 -15.43 -14.32 13.01
N GLU A 140 -15.64 -13.84 11.79
CA GLU A 140 -16.87 -14.09 11.02
C GLU A 140 -17.08 -15.57 10.73
N SER A 141 -16.03 -16.29 10.31
CA SER A 141 -16.11 -17.73 10.06
C SER A 141 -16.40 -18.54 11.33
N ARG A 142 -15.88 -18.12 12.50
CA ARG A 142 -16.26 -18.72 13.79
C ARG A 142 -17.74 -18.47 14.13
N ILE A 143 -18.22 -17.23 13.98
CA ILE A 143 -19.62 -16.88 14.25
C ILE A 143 -20.57 -17.61 13.31
N PHE A 144 -20.21 -17.76 12.04
CA PHE A 144 -21.02 -18.49 11.05
C PHE A 144 -21.10 -19.99 11.38
N ASN A 145 -19.97 -20.62 11.71
CA ASN A 145 -19.91 -22.04 12.07
C ASN A 145 -20.70 -22.35 13.36
N GLU A 146 -20.65 -21.46 14.36
CA GLU A 146 -21.42 -21.62 15.60
C GLU A 146 -22.94 -21.55 15.34
N LYS A 147 -23.38 -20.62 14.49
CA LYS A 147 -24.79 -20.48 14.11
C LYS A 147 -25.30 -21.65 13.27
N GLU A 148 -24.50 -22.19 12.35
CA GLU A 148 -24.84 -23.40 11.60
C GLU A 148 -24.94 -24.63 12.50
N MET A 149 -24.00 -24.81 13.44
CA MET A 149 -24.09 -25.92 14.41
C MET A 149 -25.33 -25.81 15.30
N ASP A 150 -25.68 -24.61 15.77
CA ASP A 150 -26.87 -24.42 16.61
C ASP A 150 -28.18 -24.66 15.85
N THR A 151 -28.23 -24.32 14.56
CA THR A 151 -29.38 -24.63 13.70
C THR A 151 -29.49 -26.13 13.42
N LEU A 152 -28.38 -26.81 13.17
CA LEU A 152 -28.34 -28.28 13.01
C LEU A 152 -28.78 -28.99 14.30
N ARG A 153 -28.35 -28.51 15.46
CA ARG A 153 -28.70 -29.06 16.78
C ARG A 153 -30.16 -28.84 17.15
N LYS A 154 -30.79 -27.75 16.69
CA LYS A 154 -32.25 -27.54 16.82
C LYS A 154 -33.06 -28.42 15.86
N SER A 155 -32.54 -28.73 14.68
CA SER A 155 -33.24 -29.56 13.69
C SER A 155 -33.23 -31.06 14.03
N THR A 156 -32.25 -31.53 14.80
CA THR A 156 -32.09 -32.94 15.21
C THR A 156 -32.82 -33.30 16.51
N GLY A 157 -33.70 -32.43 17.02
CA GLY A 157 -34.61 -32.75 18.11
C GLY A 157 -35.66 -33.77 17.68
N SER A 158 -35.34 -35.06 17.77
CA SER A 158 -36.25 -36.17 17.49
C SER A 158 -37.56 -36.04 18.29
N PRO A 159 -38.75 -36.23 17.67
CA PRO A 159 -40.02 -36.24 18.39
C PRO A 159 -40.02 -37.34 19.45
N ARG A 160 -40.48 -36.97 20.66
CA ARG A 160 -40.58 -37.87 21.81
C ARG A 160 -41.56 -39.02 21.45
N PRO A 161 -41.21 -40.31 21.65
CA PRO A 161 -42.14 -41.39 21.36
C PRO A 161 -43.34 -41.29 22.30
N GLU A 162 -44.53 -41.15 21.76
CA GLU A 162 -45.76 -41.30 22.52
C GLU A 162 -45.84 -42.75 23.01
N LYS A 163 -45.98 -42.92 24.32
CA LYS A 163 -46.09 -44.26 24.92
C LYS A 163 -47.44 -44.88 24.55
N PRO A 164 -47.47 -46.21 24.33
CA PRO A 164 -48.66 -46.96 23.95
C PRO A 164 -49.72 -47.01 25.06
#